data_AF-A0A1W9I1V4-F1
#
_entry.id   AF-A0A1W9I1V4-F1
#
_cell.length_a   1.000
_cell.length_b   1.000
_cell.length_c   1.000
_cell.angle_alpha   90.00
_cell.angle_beta   90.00
_cell.angle_gamma   90.00
#
_symmetry.space_group_name_H-M   'P 1'
#
loop_
_entity.id
_entity.type
_entity.pdbx_description
1 polymer ?
#
loop_
_entity_poly.entity_id
_entity_poly.type
_entity_poly.pdbx_seq_one_letter_code
_entity_poly.pdbx_strand_id
1 'polypeptide(L)'
;MSHRPIPAAFGHNGGPPLEENDHVPPWGRGGFRTYFGWRAAHRAAWKRIPYDTVLRRQARAEKAGVTYEEYTLEILERGVYLQPDDKERIEVIRKNRRKRRGRTPL
;
A
#
# COMPACT_ATOMS: atom_id res chain seq x y z
N MET A 1 -24.13 7.18 -33.59
CA MET A 1 -24.32 8.63 -33.36
C MET A 1 -22.98 9.30 -33.59
N SER A 2 -22.89 10.20 -34.57
CA SER A 2 -21.64 10.85 -34.98
C SER A 2 -21.26 11.94 -33.97
N HIS A 3 -20.07 11.82 -33.34
CA HIS A 3 -19.51 12.89 -32.51
C HIS A 3 -19.00 14.00 -33.44
N ARG A 4 -19.68 15.15 -33.43
CA ARG A 4 -19.18 16.35 -34.11
C ARG A 4 -17.96 16.87 -33.32
N PRO A 5 -16.81 17.10 -33.96
CA PRO A 5 -15.65 17.68 -33.30
C PRO A 5 -15.96 19.12 -32.86
N ILE A 6 -15.62 19.46 -31.62
CA ILE A 6 -15.69 20.84 -31.12
C ILE A 6 -14.61 21.63 -31.88
N PRO A 7 -14.95 22.72 -32.59
CA PRO A 7 -13.94 23.50 -33.31
C PRO A 7 -12.94 24.04 -32.30
N ALA A 8 -11.65 23.78 -32.54
CA ALA A 8 -10.56 24.30 -31.73
C ALA A 8 -10.63 25.84 -31.74
N ALA A 9 -10.89 26.44 -30.57
CA ALA A 9 -10.84 27.88 -30.41
C ALA A 9 -9.42 28.39 -30.70
N PHE A 10 -9.30 29.65 -31.12
CA PHE A 10 -8.01 30.29 -31.40
C PHE A 10 -7.08 30.15 -30.18
N GLY A 11 -5.94 29.47 -30.35
CA GLY A 11 -4.99 29.15 -29.26
C GLY A 11 -4.97 27.68 -28.81
N HIS A 12 -5.77 26.79 -29.40
CA HIS A 12 -5.70 25.34 -29.14
C HIS A 12 -4.80 24.61 -30.14
N ASN A 13 -3.93 23.73 -29.65
CA ASN A 13 -2.93 23.04 -30.46
C ASN A 13 -3.47 21.88 -31.31
N GLY A 14 -4.79 21.65 -31.33
CA GLY A 14 -5.43 20.58 -32.11
C GLY A 14 -4.81 19.18 -31.88
N GLY A 15 -4.16 18.97 -30.73
CA GLY A 15 -3.46 17.73 -30.42
C GLY A 15 -4.42 16.55 -30.55
N PRO A 16 -3.94 15.39 -30.99
CA PRO A 16 -4.79 14.21 -31.12
C PRO A 16 -5.59 14.02 -29.83
N PRO A 17 -6.90 13.67 -29.92
CA PRO A 17 -7.67 13.29 -28.74
C PRO A 17 -6.83 12.29 -27.94
N LEU A 18 -6.69 12.52 -26.63
CA LEU A 18 -6.02 11.54 -25.79
C LEU A 18 -6.90 10.28 -25.82
N GLU A 19 -6.55 9.32 -26.68
CA GLU A 19 -7.22 8.01 -26.81
C GLU A 19 -7.22 7.27 -25.46
N GLU A 20 -6.32 7.63 -24.54
CA GLU A 20 -6.29 7.19 -23.14
C GLU A 20 -7.29 7.96 -22.26
N ASN A 21 -8.58 7.75 -22.47
CA ASN A 21 -9.60 8.17 -21.50
C ASN A 21 -9.60 7.28 -20.22
N ASP A 22 -8.81 6.21 -20.21
CA ASP A 22 -8.75 5.23 -19.11
C ASP A 22 -7.47 5.34 -18.24
N HIS A 23 -6.65 6.38 -18.41
CA HIS A 23 -5.50 6.57 -17.53
C HIS A 23 -5.96 6.85 -16.10
N VAL A 24 -5.93 5.82 -15.26
CA VAL A 24 -6.10 5.96 -13.81
C VAL A 24 -4.71 6.19 -13.22
N PRO A 25 -4.45 7.38 -12.66
CA PRO A 25 -3.16 7.64 -12.04
C PRO A 25 -2.96 6.72 -10.84
N PRO A 26 -1.72 6.53 -10.37
CA PRO A 26 -1.44 5.57 -9.30
C PRO A 26 -2.04 5.94 -7.93
N TRP A 27 -2.61 7.15 -7.78
CA TRP A 27 -3.42 7.57 -6.63
C TRP A 27 -4.94 7.32 -6.81
N GLY A 28 -5.37 6.70 -7.91
CA GLY A 28 -6.76 6.38 -8.20
C GLY A 28 -7.56 7.56 -8.75
N ARG A 29 -8.88 7.34 -8.90
CA ARG A 29 -9.82 8.39 -9.33
C ARG A 29 -9.99 9.43 -8.22
N GLY A 30 -9.60 10.68 -8.49
CA GLY A 30 -9.64 11.80 -7.55
C GLY A 30 -8.32 12.59 -7.48
N GLY A 31 -8.22 13.51 -6.53
CA GLY A 31 -7.01 14.29 -6.29
C GLY A 31 -5.92 13.50 -5.57
N PHE A 32 -4.65 13.78 -5.86
CA PHE A 32 -3.49 13.08 -5.30
C PHE A 32 -3.36 13.23 -3.78
N ARG A 33 -3.94 14.28 -3.17
CA ARG A 33 -3.94 14.62 -1.73
C ARG A 33 -2.61 14.26 -1.04
N THR A 34 -2.57 13.15 -0.30
CA THR A 34 -1.41 12.70 0.49
C THR A 34 -0.60 11.58 -0.16
N TYR A 35 -0.93 11.16 -1.39
CA TYR A 35 -0.39 9.98 -2.04
C TYR A 35 1.14 9.96 -2.08
N PHE A 36 1.78 11.04 -2.54
CA PHE A 36 3.25 11.06 -2.65
C PHE A 36 3.94 11.07 -1.29
N GLY A 37 3.37 11.77 -0.31
CA GLY A 37 3.85 11.77 1.07
C GLY A 37 3.74 10.37 1.69
N TRP A 38 2.59 9.73 1.55
CA TRP A 38 2.38 8.34 1.96
C TRP A 38 3.35 7.38 1.26
N ARG A 39 3.52 7.49 -0.05
CA ARG A 39 4.42 6.63 -0.84
C ARG A 39 5.88 6.78 -0.41
N ALA A 40 6.31 8.01 -0.13
CA ALA A 40 7.65 8.29 0.38
C ALA A 40 7.84 7.70 1.79
N ALA A 41 6.89 7.92 2.70
CA ALA A 41 6.91 7.38 4.05
C ALA A 41 6.90 5.84 4.05
N HIS A 42 6.05 5.22 3.24
CA HIS A 42 6.01 3.77 3.04
C HIS A 42 7.37 3.24 2.57
N ARG A 43 7.97 3.86 1.55
CA ARG A 43 9.30 3.45 1.08
C ARG A 43 10.36 3.59 2.16
N ALA A 44 10.34 4.66 2.95
CA ALA A 44 11.30 4.84 4.05
C ALA A 44 11.13 3.74 5.11
N ALA A 45 9.89 3.44 5.49
CA ALA A 45 9.57 2.44 6.50
C ALA A 45 9.98 1.01 6.11
N TRP A 46 9.95 0.66 4.81
CA TRP A 46 10.18 -0.71 4.33
C TRP A 46 11.51 -0.92 3.58
N LYS A 47 11.97 0.06 2.79
CA LYS A 47 13.13 -0.11 1.90
C LYS A 47 14.45 0.35 2.53
N ARG A 48 14.42 1.28 3.49
CA ARG A 48 15.62 1.88 4.10
C ARG A 48 15.86 1.38 5.52
N ILE A 49 15.64 0.09 5.76
CA ILE A 49 15.90 -0.55 7.07
C ILE A 49 17.32 -1.15 7.06
N PRO A 50 18.16 -0.91 8.08
CA PRO A 50 19.45 -1.59 8.22
C PRO A 50 19.29 -3.12 8.24
N TYR A 51 20.23 -3.84 7.61
CA TYR A 51 20.17 -5.30 7.46
C TYR A 51 19.97 -6.04 8.79
N ASP A 52 20.74 -5.68 9.82
CA ASP A 52 20.62 -6.30 11.15
C ASP A 52 19.25 -6.09 11.79
N THR A 53 18.61 -4.94 11.50
CA THR A 53 17.25 -4.68 11.97
C THR A 53 16.25 -5.57 11.27
N VAL A 54 16.42 -5.85 9.97
CA VAL A 54 15.59 -6.81 9.23
C VAL A 54 15.74 -8.21 9.82
N LEU A 55 16.97 -8.69 10.02
CA LEU A 55 17.24 -10.00 10.62
C LEU A 55 16.64 -10.13 12.02
N ARG A 56 16.83 -9.11 12.86
CA ARG A 56 16.25 -9.09 14.21
C ARG A 56 14.73 -9.16 14.19
N ARG A 57 14.08 -8.41 13.30
CA ARG A 57 12.61 -8.43 13.14
C ARG A 57 12.14 -9.79 12.62
N GLN A 58 12.85 -10.37 11.64
CA GLN A 58 12.56 -11.70 11.10
C GLN A 58 12.61 -12.77 12.19
N ALA A 59 13.70 -12.84 12.95
CA ALA A 59 13.86 -13.82 14.03
C ALA A 59 12.78 -13.68 15.12
N ARG A 60 12.33 -12.45 15.41
CA ARG A 60 11.22 -12.22 16.37
C ARG A 60 9.86 -12.60 15.79
N ALA A 61 9.62 -12.31 14.51
CA ALA A 61 8.40 -12.72 13.82
C ALA A 61 8.24 -14.25 13.83
N GLU A 62 9.33 -14.97 13.55
CA GLU A 62 9.38 -16.44 13.61
C GLU A 62 9.06 -16.97 15.02
N LYS A 63 9.70 -16.41 16.05
CA LYS A 63 9.42 -16.78 17.45
C LYS A 63 7.97 -16.53 17.86
N ALA A 64 7.35 -15.45 17.39
CA ALA A 64 5.95 -15.14 17.64
C ALA A 64 4.98 -15.90 16.71
N GLY A 65 5.48 -16.62 15.70
CA GLY A 65 4.66 -17.35 14.75
C GLY A 65 3.76 -16.46 13.88
N VAL A 66 4.26 -15.28 13.50
CA VAL A 66 3.63 -14.32 12.58
C VAL A 66 4.56 -14.04 11.39
N THR A 67 4.06 -13.43 10.33
CA THR A 67 4.94 -13.05 9.21
C THR A 67 5.78 -11.83 9.57
N TYR A 68 6.89 -11.63 8.86
CA TYR A 68 7.72 -10.42 8.98
C TYR A 68 6.91 -9.13 8.83
N GLU A 69 6.00 -9.12 7.85
CA GLU A 69 5.15 -7.97 7.56
C GLU A 69 4.19 -7.70 8.71
N GLU A 70 3.52 -8.74 9.23
CA GLU A 70 2.63 -8.65 10.39
C GLU A 70 3.38 -8.11 11.62
N TYR A 71 4.57 -8.67 11.90
CA TYR A 71 5.42 -8.21 13.00
C TYR A 71 5.85 -6.75 12.83
N THR A 72 6.24 -6.36 11.62
CA THR A 72 6.70 -5.01 11.32
C THR A 72 5.56 -3.99 11.42
N LEU A 73 4.34 -4.35 11.03
CA LEU A 73 3.16 -3.51 11.19
C LEU A 73 2.81 -3.26 12.66
N GLU A 74 3.00 -4.22 13.56
CA GLU A 74 2.83 -3.99 15.00
C GLU A 74 3.79 -2.91 15.53
N ILE A 75 5.03 -2.87 15.01
CA ILE A 75 5.99 -1.82 15.36
C ILE A 75 5.56 -0.49 14.74
N LEU A 76 5.21 -0.46 13.46
CA LEU A 76 4.94 0.78 12.73
C LEU A 76 3.63 1.47 13.15
N GLU A 77 2.58 0.70 13.44
CA GLU A 77 1.27 1.25 13.79
C GLU A 77 1.10 1.47 15.29
N ARG A 78 1.67 0.58 16.12
CA ARG A 78 1.42 0.54 17.56
C ARG A 78 2.65 0.78 18.41
N GLY A 79 3.85 0.76 17.82
CA GLY A 79 5.11 0.86 18.56
C GLY A 79 5.43 -0.38 19.41
N VAL A 80 4.75 -1.51 19.17
CA VAL A 80 4.87 -2.70 20.02
C VAL A 80 5.80 -3.73 19.39
N TYR A 81 6.78 -4.19 20.17
CA TYR A 81 7.62 -5.34 19.82
C TYR A 81 6.97 -6.62 20.34
N LEU A 82 6.23 -7.31 19.49
CA LEU A 82 5.51 -8.54 19.82
C LEU A 82 6.47 -9.59 20.44
N GLN A 83 6.03 -10.21 21.52
CA GLN A 83 6.65 -11.35 22.19
C GLN A 83 5.85 -12.63 21.93
N PRO A 84 6.45 -13.82 22.08
CA PRO A 84 5.71 -15.09 21.97
C PRO A 84 4.54 -15.22 22.96
N ASP A 85 4.63 -14.54 24.11
CA ASP A 85 3.61 -14.58 25.16
C ASP A 85 2.42 -13.66 24.89
N ASP A 86 2.46 -12.80 23.87
CA ASP A 86 1.37 -11.92 23.44
C ASP A 86 0.27 -12.71 22.69
N LYS A 87 -0.20 -13.81 23.29
CA LYS A 87 -1.06 -14.84 22.67
C LYS A 87 -2.35 -14.25 22.10
N GLU A 88 -3.00 -13.37 22.86
CA GLU A 88 -4.25 -12.73 22.43
C GLU A 88 -4.05 -11.90 21.16
N ARG A 89 -2.96 -11.12 21.12
CA ARG A 89 -2.65 -10.27 19.97
C ARG A 89 -2.27 -11.12 18.75
N ILE A 90 -1.46 -12.15 18.94
CA ILE A 90 -1.07 -13.11 17.90
C ILE A 90 -2.31 -13.77 17.28
N GLU A 91 -3.28 -14.19 18.10
CA GLU A 91 -4.52 -14.78 17.59
C GLU A 91 -5.38 -13.78 16.80
N VAL A 92 -5.45 -12.52 17.21
CA VAL A 92 -6.11 -11.46 16.43
C VAL A 92 -5.44 -11.29 15.05
N ILE A 93 -4.11 -11.25 15.01
CA ILE A 93 -3.34 -11.15 13.75
C ILE A 93 -3.66 -12.35 12.84
N ARG A 94 -3.60 -13.57 13.37
CA ARG A 94 -3.90 -14.81 12.63
C ARG A 94 -5.33 -14.83 12.10
N LYS A 95 -6.30 -14.41 12.90
CA LYS A 95 -7.72 -14.29 12.50
C LYS A 95 -7.88 -13.31 11.34
N ASN A 96 -7.23 -12.15 11.41
CA ASN A 96 -7.26 -11.16 10.34
C ASN A 96 -6.62 -11.68 9.05
N ARG A 97 -5.50 -12.41 9.14
CA ARG A 97 -4.88 -13.07 7.98
C ARG A 97 -5.81 -14.07 7.33
N ARG A 98 -6.49 -14.92 8.11
CA ARG A 98 -7.50 -15.86 7.59
C ARG A 98 -8.64 -15.13 6.89
N LYS A 99 -9.16 -14.05 7.48
CA LYS A 99 -10.21 -13.20 6.89
C LYS A 99 -9.77 -12.60 5.55
N ARG A 100 -8.53 -12.11 5.45
CA ARG A 100 -7.97 -11.57 4.19
C ARG A 100 -7.83 -12.65 3.12
N ARG A 101 -7.35 -13.84 3.48
CA ARG A 101 -7.23 -14.99 2.56
C ARG A 101 -8.57 -15.47 2.01
N GLY A 102 -9.63 -15.42 2.83
CA GLY A 102 -10.99 -15.78 2.41
C GLY A 102 -11.68 -14.73 1.53
N ARG A 103 -11.07 -13.55 1.34
CA ARG A 103 -11.58 -12.52 0.44
C ARG A 103 -10.99 -12.76 -0.94
N THR A 104 -11.76 -13.40 -1.83
CA THR A 104 -11.42 -13.51 -3.26
C THR A 104 -11.15 -12.10 -3.80
N PRO A 105 -10.05 -11.86 -4.55
CA PRO A 105 -9.86 -10.57 -5.20
C PRO A 105 -11.00 -10.35 -6.20
N LEU A 106 -11.64 -9.17 -6.13
CA LEU A 106 -12.57 -8.69 -7.16
C LEU A 106 -11.79 -8.25 -8.40
#